data_AF-B7K8W9-F1
#
_entry.id   AF-B7K8W9-F1
#
_cell.length_a   1.000
_cell.length_b   1.000
_cell.length_c   1.000
_cell.angle_alpha   90.00
_cell.angle_beta   90.00
_cell.angle_gamma   90.00
#
_symmetry.space_group_name_H-M   'P 1'
#
loop_
_entity.id
_entity.type
_entity.pdbx_description
1 polymer ?
#
loop_
_entity_poly.entity_id
_entity_poly.type
_entity_poly.pdbx_seq_one_letter_code
_entity_poly.pdbx_strand_id
1 'polypeptide(L)'
;MTKPDYLHDISDIHLEMFNFLENAEKDIQGTRIWDLSKLFFKQVIFDKVNTLISSIDVETLTVPGFIGIADTTEKILDPENNRVNGYEDVRKLLNTEGLLICTYQYNKDRYGAPINLVEITEKQTQDWSLGELNDFRNFFINNEGHHTGTMVPATRKDDDNESIDGFAFLNEPDDYHKGLFGDQGFVAVAQSLIFSEPITKEQSLEYCKSIICWMSLLNPFVEFPENYNQDGAHVRDVTTLQEILRHTVKAALGNSFSREWLKNKQNHCYCSEFVFLGINSVLYPFNRNGLTKLLKDEENVDSMVNDILALQKKHNDLQQPKTILSDMSNNPVFQKREIKMPEVDEKLNPLDEMITDHEGLPLQPLKLSQLLRLAFSTILPRKITIEHPHIYHKIFEIEVKMWIKVIELTFKTFAPPLSTNSKASPRLPDLSDLIEKINPYVEQLKTTLKNLIEQSNATFEELDKTLDTAFKNIDNLFKDEDLYYYAPPRIFIDWGQEGSDKNTLVPDTWGIKFKTQGVLIYKGVIKHQI
;
A
#
# COMPACT_ATOMS: atom_id res chain seq x y z
N MET A 1 -19.57 -18.49 -13.22
CA MET A 1 -19.60 -18.23 -11.76
C MET A 1 -20.32 -16.91 -11.57
N THR A 2 -21.39 -16.89 -10.77
CA THR A 2 -22.02 -15.64 -10.31
C THR A 2 -21.03 -14.89 -9.43
N LYS A 3 -20.96 -13.55 -9.56
CA LYS A 3 -20.15 -12.73 -8.65
C LYS A 3 -20.66 -12.95 -7.22
N PRO A 4 -19.79 -12.96 -6.19
CA PRO A 4 -20.26 -13.05 -4.82
C PRO A 4 -21.18 -11.88 -4.50
N ASP A 5 -22.24 -12.15 -3.74
CA ASP A 5 -23.22 -11.15 -3.32
C ASP A 5 -22.58 -10.23 -2.26
N TYR A 6 -21.94 -9.16 -2.72
CA TYR A 6 -21.43 -8.10 -1.84
C TYR A 6 -22.54 -7.10 -1.55
N LEU A 7 -22.44 -6.41 -0.42
CA LEU A 7 -23.28 -5.24 -0.18
C LEU A 7 -22.80 -4.11 -1.08
N HIS A 8 -23.72 -3.40 -1.70
CA HIS A 8 -23.36 -2.35 -2.64
C HIS A 8 -23.59 -0.94 -2.07
N ASP A 9 -24.31 -0.79 -0.96
CA ASP A 9 -24.73 0.52 -0.45
C ASP A 9 -24.35 0.75 1.01
N ILE A 10 -23.93 1.98 1.34
CA ILE A 10 -23.61 2.43 2.71
C ILE A 10 -24.84 2.39 3.61
N SER A 11 -26.03 2.59 3.02
CA SER A 11 -27.30 2.45 3.72
C SER A 11 -27.50 1.04 4.26
N ASP A 12 -26.76 0.04 3.77
CA ASP A 12 -26.73 -1.32 4.31
C ASP A 12 -25.82 -1.44 5.55
N ILE A 13 -25.40 -0.35 6.21
CA ILE A 13 -24.50 -0.41 7.38
C ILE A 13 -25.08 0.38 8.58
N HIS A 14 -25.12 -0.26 9.75
CA HIS A 14 -25.44 0.32 11.06
C HIS A 14 -24.31 1.23 11.55
N LEU A 15 -24.31 2.48 11.06
CA LEU A 15 -23.30 3.49 11.39
C LEU A 15 -23.14 3.73 12.90
N GLU A 16 -24.21 3.57 13.68
CA GLU A 16 -24.12 3.77 15.11
C GLU A 16 -23.24 2.74 15.80
N MET A 17 -23.40 1.48 15.41
CA MET A 17 -22.56 0.36 15.85
C MET A 17 -21.16 0.49 15.27
N PHE A 18 -21.00 0.99 14.04
CA PHE A 18 -19.69 1.22 13.46
C PHE A 18 -18.82 2.17 14.30
N ASN A 19 -19.36 3.14 15.04
CA ASN A 19 -18.53 4.20 15.65
C ASN A 19 -18.04 3.98 17.09
N PHE A 20 -18.07 2.76 17.62
CA PHE A 20 -18.05 2.56 19.08
C PHE A 20 -16.65 2.61 19.77
N LEU A 21 -15.55 2.99 19.11
CA LEU A 21 -14.21 2.86 19.70
C LEU A 21 -13.61 4.16 20.23
N GLU A 22 -13.32 4.22 21.53
CA GLU A 22 -12.38 5.18 22.15
C GLU A 22 -10.91 4.78 21.90
N ASN A 23 -9.96 5.72 21.90
CA ASN A 23 -8.54 5.48 21.59
C ASN A 23 -7.80 4.90 22.81
N ALA A 24 -6.93 3.89 22.60
CA ALA A 24 -6.12 3.29 23.66
C ALA A 24 -4.71 3.89 23.78
N GLU A 25 -4.22 4.63 22.78
CA GLU A 25 -2.80 5.04 22.71
C GLU A 25 -2.58 6.55 22.88
N LYS A 26 -3.59 7.40 22.64
CA LYS A 26 -3.54 8.83 22.92
C LYS A 26 -4.93 9.34 23.28
N ASP A 27 -5.05 10.17 24.32
CA ASP A 27 -6.27 10.88 24.76
C ASP A 27 -6.81 11.90 23.70
N ILE A 28 -6.70 11.59 22.41
CA ILE A 28 -7.28 12.36 21.32
C ILE A 28 -8.64 11.74 21.02
N GLN A 29 -9.70 12.48 21.32
CA GLN A 29 -11.08 12.10 21.00
C GLN A 29 -11.26 12.16 19.47
N GLY A 30 -11.29 11.00 18.83
CA GLY A 30 -11.62 10.92 17.40
C GLY A 30 -13.06 11.37 17.11
N THR A 31 -13.33 11.80 15.88
CA THR A 31 -14.68 12.24 15.47
C THR A 31 -15.52 11.04 15.01
N ARG A 32 -16.77 10.97 15.47
CA ARG A 32 -17.75 9.95 15.05
C ARG A 32 -18.10 10.07 13.56
N ILE A 33 -18.09 8.96 12.82
CA ILE A 33 -18.42 8.89 11.37
C ILE A 33 -19.92 8.72 11.16
N TRP A 34 -20.62 9.79 10.81
CA TRP A 34 -22.07 9.75 10.58
C TRP A 34 -22.50 9.30 9.19
N ASP A 35 -21.54 9.11 8.28
CA ASP A 35 -21.77 8.69 6.90
C ASP A 35 -20.48 8.04 6.36
N LEU A 36 -20.51 6.74 6.06
CA LEU A 36 -19.34 6.02 5.51
C LEU A 36 -18.96 6.51 4.11
N SER A 37 -19.85 7.19 3.38
CA SER A 37 -19.51 7.79 2.09
C SER A 37 -18.32 8.73 2.25
N LYS A 38 -18.28 9.48 3.37
CA LYS A 38 -17.22 10.44 3.69
C LYS A 38 -15.85 9.81 3.90
N LEU A 39 -15.73 8.48 3.95
CA LEU A 39 -14.43 7.80 3.91
C LEU A 39 -13.87 7.70 2.49
N PHE A 40 -14.75 7.67 1.49
CA PHE A 40 -14.39 7.52 0.08
C PHE A 40 -14.28 8.88 -0.61
N PHE A 41 -14.99 9.88 -0.10
CA PHE A 41 -14.91 11.26 -0.56
C PHE A 41 -13.99 12.11 0.30
N LYS A 42 -13.26 13.02 -0.34
CA LYS A 42 -12.60 14.15 0.31
C LYS A 42 -13.28 15.45 -0.08
N GLN A 43 -13.62 16.26 0.91
CA GLN A 43 -14.02 17.64 0.67
C GLN A 43 -12.76 18.49 0.53
N VAL A 44 -12.61 19.20 -0.58
CA VAL A 44 -11.50 20.14 -0.80
C VAL A 44 -12.06 21.55 -0.81
N ILE A 45 -11.60 22.40 0.11
CA ILE A 45 -12.02 23.80 0.24
C ILE A 45 -10.99 24.70 -0.43
N PHE A 46 -11.48 25.61 -1.27
CA PHE A 46 -10.69 26.41 -2.18
C PHE A 46 -10.68 27.91 -1.87
N ASP A 47 -11.72 28.43 -1.22
CA ASP A 47 -11.78 29.81 -0.70
C ASP A 47 -12.78 29.91 0.48
N LYS A 48 -12.89 31.09 1.10
CA LYS A 48 -13.78 31.36 2.25
C LYS A 48 -15.22 31.74 1.86
N VAL A 49 -15.60 31.70 0.59
CA VAL A 49 -16.86 32.30 0.12
C VAL A 49 -18.00 31.27 0.14
N ASN A 50 -19.13 31.51 0.81
CA ASN A 50 -20.27 30.56 0.90
C ASN A 50 -20.99 30.26 -0.44
N THR A 51 -20.33 29.61 -1.38
CA THR A 51 -20.89 29.13 -2.65
C THR A 51 -20.54 27.66 -2.82
N LEU A 52 -21.30 26.89 -3.60
CA LEU A 52 -20.91 25.53 -4.03
C LEU A 52 -19.49 25.48 -4.65
N ILE A 53 -18.94 26.63 -5.01
CA ILE A 53 -17.63 26.84 -5.65
C ILE A 53 -16.49 26.97 -4.61
N SER A 54 -16.79 27.11 -3.31
CA SER A 54 -15.76 27.14 -2.26
C SER A 54 -15.33 25.77 -1.78
N SER A 55 -16.08 24.72 -2.10
CA SER A 55 -15.77 23.35 -1.73
C SER A 55 -16.23 22.36 -2.80
N ILE A 56 -15.42 21.37 -3.13
CA ILE A 56 -15.82 20.26 -4.01
C ILE A 56 -15.59 18.95 -3.27
N ASP A 57 -16.59 18.07 -3.31
CA ASP A 57 -16.48 16.70 -2.83
C ASP A 57 -15.91 15.85 -3.97
N VAL A 58 -14.79 15.19 -3.70
CA VAL A 58 -14.03 14.41 -4.68
C VAL A 58 -14.03 12.96 -4.23
N GLU A 59 -14.51 12.05 -5.08
CA GLU A 59 -14.33 10.62 -4.83
C GLU A 59 -12.84 10.29 -5.01
N THR A 60 -12.18 10.00 -3.89
CA THR A 60 -10.75 9.64 -3.92
C THR A 60 -10.55 8.13 -3.99
N LEU A 61 -11.61 7.35 -3.82
CA LEU A 61 -11.61 5.90 -3.74
C LEU A 61 -12.89 5.32 -4.36
N THR A 62 -12.76 4.73 -5.54
CA THR A 62 -13.81 3.90 -6.15
C THR A 62 -13.91 2.59 -5.38
N VAL A 63 -15.00 2.42 -4.65
CA VAL A 63 -15.28 1.20 -3.89
C VAL A 63 -16.52 0.52 -4.47
N PRO A 64 -16.40 -0.69 -5.04
CA PRO A 64 -17.52 -1.36 -5.70
C PRO A 64 -18.55 -1.95 -4.71
N GLY A 65 -18.23 -1.99 -3.42
CA GLY A 65 -19.10 -2.51 -2.36
C GLY A 65 -18.34 -2.84 -1.07
N PHE A 66 -19.05 -3.45 -0.12
CA PHE A 66 -18.56 -3.87 1.18
C PHE A 66 -18.51 -5.39 1.30
N ILE A 67 -17.48 -5.89 1.98
CA ILE A 67 -17.19 -7.29 2.24
C ILE A 67 -17.30 -7.48 3.76
N GLY A 68 -18.27 -8.26 4.21
CA GLY A 68 -18.43 -8.57 5.62
C GLY A 68 -17.33 -9.50 6.14
N ILE A 69 -16.71 -9.14 7.26
CA ILE A 69 -15.75 -9.98 7.97
C ILE A 69 -16.25 -10.31 9.38
N ALA A 70 -16.01 -11.54 9.83
CA ALA A 70 -16.26 -11.96 11.20
C ALA A 70 -15.07 -12.83 11.63
N ASP A 71 -14.29 -12.40 12.63
CA ASP A 71 -13.14 -13.17 13.12
C ASP A 71 -13.50 -14.06 14.33
N THR A 72 -14.76 -14.02 14.79
CA THR A 72 -15.23 -14.85 15.91
C THR A 72 -15.79 -16.18 15.41
N THR A 73 -15.57 -17.26 16.16
CA THR A 73 -16.39 -18.48 16.07
C THR A 73 -17.78 -18.26 16.66
N GLU A 74 -17.93 -17.21 17.47
CA GLU A 74 -19.19 -16.85 18.09
C GLU A 74 -20.29 -16.64 17.06
N LYS A 75 -21.45 -17.22 17.39
CA LYS A 75 -22.66 -17.21 16.57
C LYS A 75 -23.16 -15.77 16.47
N ILE A 76 -22.78 -15.06 15.42
CA ILE A 76 -23.46 -13.82 15.06
C ILE A 76 -24.84 -14.21 14.55
N LEU A 77 -25.83 -13.96 15.39
CA LEU A 77 -27.23 -14.00 15.01
C LEU A 77 -27.55 -12.67 14.36
N ASP A 78 -28.18 -12.72 13.19
CA ASP A 78 -28.76 -11.52 12.60
C ASP A 78 -29.95 -11.00 13.46
N PRO A 79 -30.48 -9.80 13.19
CA PRO A 79 -31.66 -9.28 13.88
C PRO A 79 -32.92 -10.16 13.79
N GLU A 80 -32.92 -11.15 12.89
CA GLU A 80 -34.00 -12.13 12.68
C GLU A 80 -33.67 -13.51 13.31
N ASN A 81 -32.57 -13.62 14.06
CA ASN A 81 -32.02 -14.85 14.66
C ASN A 81 -31.52 -15.92 13.68
N ASN A 82 -31.26 -15.60 12.41
CA ASN A 82 -30.56 -16.52 11.52
C ASN A 82 -29.06 -16.55 11.84
N ARG A 83 -28.45 -17.73 11.64
CA ARG A 83 -27.01 -17.95 11.82
C ARG A 83 -26.26 -17.43 10.60
N VAL A 84 -25.29 -16.55 10.80
CA VAL A 84 -24.50 -15.98 9.69
C VAL A 84 -23.01 -16.22 9.87
N ASN A 85 -22.33 -16.64 8.80
CA ASN A 85 -20.88 -16.88 8.78
C ASN A 85 -20.18 -15.87 7.85
N GLY A 86 -19.33 -14.99 8.40
CA GLY A 86 -18.54 -14.01 7.62
C GLY A 86 -17.33 -14.61 6.90
N TYR A 87 -16.88 -15.80 7.30
CA TYR A 87 -15.75 -16.47 6.63
C TYR A 87 -16.08 -16.91 5.21
N GLU A 88 -17.34 -17.26 4.91
CA GLU A 88 -17.72 -17.75 3.59
C GLU A 88 -17.54 -16.71 2.48
N ASP A 89 -17.80 -15.44 2.76
CA ASP A 89 -17.71 -14.37 1.77
C ASP A 89 -16.24 -14.10 1.40
N VAL A 90 -15.39 -14.01 2.42
CA VAL A 90 -13.93 -13.89 2.26
C VAL A 90 -13.34 -15.14 1.61
N ARG A 91 -13.79 -16.33 2.00
CA ARG A 91 -13.31 -17.60 1.43
C ARG A 91 -13.59 -17.70 -0.06
N LYS A 92 -14.81 -17.35 -0.50
CA LYS A 92 -15.17 -17.32 -1.94
C LYS A 92 -14.29 -16.34 -2.72
N LEU A 93 -14.02 -15.17 -2.13
CA LEU A 93 -13.12 -14.17 -2.69
C LEU A 93 -11.69 -14.72 -2.84
N LEU A 94 -11.11 -15.25 -1.76
CA LEU A 94 -9.76 -15.81 -1.78
C LEU A 94 -9.63 -17.02 -2.70
N ASN A 95 -10.67 -17.85 -2.84
CA ASN A 95 -10.69 -18.95 -3.82
C ASN A 95 -10.65 -18.43 -5.26
N THR A 96 -11.19 -17.24 -5.51
CA THR A 96 -11.26 -16.63 -6.84
C THR A 96 -10.02 -15.80 -7.15
N GLU A 97 -9.47 -15.09 -6.16
CA GLU A 97 -8.42 -14.10 -6.33
C GLU A 97 -7.05 -14.54 -5.78
N GLY A 98 -7.00 -15.64 -5.02
CA GLY A 98 -5.79 -16.21 -4.42
C GLY A 98 -5.37 -15.51 -3.12
N LEU A 99 -5.18 -14.19 -3.17
CA LEU A 99 -4.87 -13.33 -2.03
C LEU A 99 -5.49 -11.95 -2.21
N LEU A 100 -5.58 -11.18 -1.12
CA LEU A 100 -6.00 -9.78 -1.17
C LEU A 100 -4.96 -8.91 -0.47
N ILE A 101 -4.53 -7.84 -1.14
CA ILE A 101 -3.80 -6.75 -0.51
C ILE A 101 -4.80 -5.88 0.23
N CYS A 102 -4.57 -5.66 1.52
CA CYS A 102 -5.46 -4.91 2.38
C CYS A 102 -4.73 -3.66 2.86
N THR A 103 -5.19 -2.49 2.41
CA THR A 103 -4.72 -1.21 2.92
C THR A 103 -5.68 -0.70 3.98
N TYR A 104 -5.13 -0.42 5.15
CA TYR A 104 -5.85 0.02 6.33
C TYR A 104 -5.88 1.53 6.40
N GLN A 105 -7.09 2.03 6.57
CA GLN A 105 -7.40 3.44 6.64
C GLN A 105 -7.74 3.79 8.09
N TYR A 106 -6.94 4.66 8.70
CA TYR A 106 -7.09 4.98 10.12
C TYR A 106 -8.15 6.06 10.34
N ASN A 107 -9.25 5.68 11.00
CA ASN A 107 -10.51 6.42 11.05
C ASN A 107 -10.57 7.63 12.02
N LYS A 108 -9.64 7.81 12.97
CA LYS A 108 -9.95 8.65 14.15
C LYS A 108 -9.63 10.15 14.06
N ASP A 109 -8.55 10.56 13.41
CA ASP A 109 -8.07 11.95 13.59
C ASP A 109 -8.51 12.92 12.49
N ARG A 110 -8.75 12.45 11.25
CA ARG A 110 -8.86 13.34 10.08
C ARG A 110 -9.87 12.94 8.99
N TYR A 111 -10.49 11.77 9.08
CA TYR A 111 -11.52 11.35 8.13
C TYR A 111 -12.74 12.29 8.15
N GLY A 112 -13.16 12.72 6.95
CA GLY A 112 -14.22 13.71 6.78
C GLY A 112 -13.80 15.14 7.12
N ALA A 113 -12.55 15.39 7.55
CA ALA A 113 -12.02 16.73 7.67
C ALA A 113 -11.78 17.29 6.25
N PRO A 114 -12.28 18.49 5.94
CA PRO A 114 -12.00 19.08 4.65
C PRO A 114 -10.52 19.41 4.52
N ILE A 115 -9.96 19.15 3.33
CA ILE A 115 -8.66 19.69 2.95
C ILE A 115 -8.86 21.18 2.68
N ASN A 116 -8.53 22.00 3.67
CA ASN A 116 -8.63 23.45 3.55
C ASN A 116 -7.39 24.01 2.84
N LEU A 117 -7.48 24.21 1.53
CA LEU A 117 -6.40 24.82 0.75
C LEU A 117 -6.29 26.34 0.97
N VAL A 118 -7.26 26.99 1.61
CA VAL A 118 -7.25 28.44 1.79
C VAL A 118 -6.16 28.89 2.74
N GLU A 119 -5.99 28.19 3.86
CA GLU A 119 -4.95 28.51 4.85
C GLU A 119 -3.55 28.36 4.25
N ILE A 120 -3.39 27.47 3.27
CA ILE A 120 -2.17 27.25 2.50
C ILE A 120 -1.86 28.42 1.57
N THR A 121 -2.89 29.10 1.06
CA THR A 121 -2.72 30.30 0.22
C THR A 121 -2.49 31.57 1.03
N GLU A 122 -3.00 31.63 2.27
CA GLU A 122 -2.93 32.84 3.12
C GLU A 122 -1.67 32.90 4.01
N LYS A 123 -1.17 31.77 4.52
CA LYS A 123 0.11 31.73 5.26
C LYS A 123 1.30 31.56 4.32
N GLN A 124 2.39 32.27 4.57
CA GLN A 124 3.67 31.92 3.94
C GLN A 124 4.16 30.61 4.57
N THR A 125 4.63 29.66 3.75
CA THR A 125 5.14 28.35 4.20
C THR A 125 6.35 28.48 5.12
N GLN A 126 6.99 29.64 5.14
CA GLN A 126 8.07 30.00 6.08
C GLN A 126 7.56 30.11 7.53
N ASP A 127 6.26 30.32 7.72
CA ASP A 127 5.63 30.49 9.04
C ASP A 127 4.96 29.20 9.56
N TRP A 128 5.08 28.09 8.82
CA TRP A 128 4.52 26.81 9.23
C TRP A 128 5.45 26.13 10.22
N SER A 129 4.87 25.68 11.34
CA SER A 129 5.53 24.80 12.28
C SER A 129 5.83 23.44 11.66
N LEU A 130 6.81 22.72 12.22
CA LEU A 130 7.10 21.33 11.83
C LEU A 130 5.86 20.41 11.95
N GLY A 131 4.96 20.72 12.88
CA GLY A 131 3.67 20.03 13.02
C GLY A 131 2.76 20.24 11.81
N GLU A 132 2.56 21.49 11.38
CA GLU A 132 1.76 21.83 10.18
C GLU A 132 2.34 21.20 8.90
N LEU A 133 3.67 21.12 8.81
CA LEU A 133 4.37 20.46 7.70
C LEU A 133 4.14 18.94 7.68
N ASN A 134 4.25 18.28 8.83
CA ASN A 134 3.98 16.85 8.96
C ASN A 134 2.51 16.52 8.65
N ASP A 135 1.60 17.39 9.10
CA ASP A 135 0.18 17.28 8.82
C ASP A 135 -0.12 17.35 7.33
N PHE A 136 0.48 18.32 6.62
CA PHE A 136 0.37 18.42 5.17
C PHE A 136 0.90 17.16 4.47
N ARG A 137 2.09 16.67 4.85
CA ARG A 137 2.64 15.41 4.33
C ARG A 137 1.68 14.23 4.56
N ASN A 138 1.09 14.16 5.75
CA ASN A 138 0.14 13.11 6.10
C ASN A 138 -1.15 13.20 5.28
N PHE A 139 -1.64 14.41 4.96
CA PHE A 139 -2.84 14.60 4.14
C PHE A 139 -2.66 14.21 2.67
N PHE A 140 -1.52 14.58 2.09
CA PHE A 140 -1.29 14.48 0.65
C PHE A 140 -0.57 13.20 0.27
N ILE A 141 0.53 12.85 0.94
CA ILE A 141 1.35 11.68 0.58
C ILE A 141 0.85 10.41 1.27
N ASN A 142 0.60 10.46 2.57
CA ASN A 142 0.17 9.28 3.30
C ASN A 142 -1.33 9.04 3.17
N ASN A 143 -2.09 10.12 2.95
CA ASN A 143 -3.53 10.13 2.73
C ASN A 143 -4.26 9.10 3.63
N GLU A 144 -3.91 9.15 4.92
CA GLU A 144 -4.55 8.41 6.02
C GLU A 144 -4.45 6.86 5.95
N GLY A 145 -3.75 6.31 4.94
CA GLY A 145 -3.35 4.91 4.88
C GLY A 145 -2.22 4.65 5.87
N HIS A 146 -2.53 3.95 6.97
CA HIS A 146 -1.58 3.76 8.08
C HIS A 146 -0.79 2.46 7.95
N HIS A 147 -1.39 1.44 7.36
CA HIS A 147 -0.78 0.10 7.27
C HIS A 147 -1.24 -0.62 6.01
N THR A 148 -0.44 -1.58 5.54
CA THR A 148 -0.85 -2.53 4.50
C THR A 148 -0.44 -3.92 4.94
N GLY A 149 -1.31 -4.90 4.72
CA GLY A 149 -1.01 -6.32 4.90
C GLY A 149 -1.61 -7.15 3.77
N THR A 150 -1.44 -8.47 3.85
CA THR A 150 -1.98 -9.38 2.83
C THR A 150 -2.87 -10.42 3.48
N MET A 151 -4.15 -10.44 3.11
CA MET A 151 -5.09 -11.49 3.47
C MET A 151 -4.85 -12.73 2.61
N VAL A 152 -4.66 -13.87 3.25
CA VAL A 152 -4.32 -15.15 2.61
C VAL A 152 -5.24 -16.26 3.10
N PRO A 153 -5.46 -17.32 2.30
CA PRO A 153 -6.12 -18.54 2.75
C PRO A 153 -5.37 -19.14 3.95
N ALA A 154 -6.11 -19.56 4.96
CA ALA A 154 -5.56 -20.21 6.15
C ALA A 154 -6.50 -21.31 6.64
N THR A 155 -5.99 -22.17 7.52
CA THR A 155 -6.83 -23.12 8.27
C THR A 155 -6.86 -22.73 9.75
N ARG A 156 -8.01 -22.92 10.38
CA ARG A 156 -8.16 -22.76 11.83
C ARG A 156 -8.95 -23.92 12.43
N LYS A 157 -8.90 -24.04 13.75
CA LYS A 157 -9.75 -24.93 14.52
C LYS A 157 -11.05 -24.22 14.89
N ASP A 158 -12.18 -24.88 14.74
CA ASP A 158 -13.47 -24.39 15.24
C ASP A 158 -13.69 -24.78 16.71
N ASP A 159 -14.89 -24.48 17.25
CA ASP A 159 -15.24 -24.77 18.64
C ASP A 159 -15.23 -26.28 18.96
N ASP A 160 -15.40 -27.12 17.94
CA ASP A 160 -15.37 -28.59 18.03
C ASP A 160 -13.96 -29.16 17.73
N ASN A 161 -12.96 -28.27 17.58
CA ASN A 161 -11.57 -28.56 17.22
C ASN A 161 -11.40 -29.24 15.84
N GLU A 162 -12.38 -29.08 14.95
CA GLU A 162 -12.30 -29.47 13.56
C GLU A 162 -11.56 -28.38 12.74
N SER A 163 -10.79 -28.80 11.74
CA SER A 163 -10.11 -27.86 10.85
C SER A 163 -11.10 -27.32 9.83
N ILE A 164 -11.30 -26.00 9.83
CA ILE A 164 -12.13 -25.29 8.88
C ILE A 164 -11.31 -24.29 8.05
N ASP A 165 -11.77 -24.05 6.81
CA ASP A 165 -11.22 -23.02 5.94
C ASP A 165 -11.45 -21.64 6.57
N GLY A 166 -10.44 -20.79 6.49
CA GLY A 166 -10.51 -19.42 6.93
C GLY A 166 -9.50 -18.55 6.20
N PHE A 167 -9.12 -17.46 6.85
CA PHE A 167 -8.11 -16.55 6.35
C PHE A 167 -7.24 -16.06 7.50
N ALA A 168 -6.06 -15.61 7.13
CA ALA A 168 -5.13 -14.95 8.03
C ALA A 168 -4.47 -13.79 7.28
N PHE A 169 -3.69 -13.00 8.00
CA PHE A 169 -2.97 -11.87 7.43
C PHE A 169 -1.48 -12.09 7.58
N LEU A 170 -0.73 -11.93 6.49
CA LEU A 170 0.72 -11.78 6.55
C LEU A 170 1.06 -10.29 6.70
N ASN A 171 2.08 -10.00 7.52
CA ASN A 171 2.41 -8.66 8.02
C ASN A 171 1.23 -8.05 8.79
N GLU A 172 0.88 -8.76 9.86
CA GLU A 172 -0.06 -8.31 10.86
C GLU A 172 0.60 -7.17 11.66
N PRO A 173 -0.08 -6.04 11.87
CA PRO A 173 0.45 -4.98 12.72
C PRO A 173 0.42 -5.45 14.19
N ASP A 174 1.61 -5.78 14.73
CA ASP A 174 1.85 -6.47 16.00
C ASP A 174 1.31 -5.81 17.29
N ASP A 175 0.58 -4.68 17.23
CA ASP A 175 -0.11 -4.07 18.38
C ASP A 175 -1.39 -3.29 18.04
N TYR A 176 -1.83 -3.30 16.77
CA TYR A 176 -3.14 -2.75 16.40
C TYR A 176 -4.32 -3.62 16.91
N HIS A 177 -3.99 -4.70 17.62
CA HIS A 177 -4.83 -5.76 18.20
C HIS A 177 -5.93 -5.32 19.19
N LYS A 178 -6.18 -4.03 19.39
CA LYS A 178 -7.42 -3.52 20.03
C LYS A 178 -8.45 -3.01 19.02
N GLY A 179 -8.11 -3.03 17.74
CA GLY A 179 -8.99 -2.92 16.59
C GLY A 179 -8.92 -4.22 15.80
N LEU A 180 -9.36 -5.31 16.44
CA LEU A 180 -9.43 -6.64 15.84
C LEU A 180 -10.19 -6.52 14.52
N PHE A 181 -9.82 -7.32 13.53
CA PHE A 181 -10.52 -7.37 12.24
C PHE A 181 -11.99 -7.74 12.47
N GLY A 182 -12.87 -6.76 12.51
CA GLY A 182 -14.25 -6.96 12.98
C GLY A 182 -14.62 -6.26 14.29
N ASP A 183 -13.77 -5.42 14.87
CA ASP A 183 -14.20 -4.47 15.87
C ASP A 183 -14.86 -3.25 15.20
N GLN A 184 -15.84 -2.69 15.89
CA GLN A 184 -16.69 -1.61 15.42
C GLN A 184 -15.87 -0.36 15.03
N GLY A 185 -15.66 -0.10 13.73
CA GLY A 185 -15.23 1.23 13.26
C GLY A 185 -14.05 1.31 12.31
N PHE A 186 -13.42 0.19 11.99
CA PHE A 186 -12.34 0.17 11.00
C PHE A 186 -12.84 -0.13 9.59
N VAL A 187 -12.15 0.45 8.59
CA VAL A 187 -12.33 0.21 7.15
C VAL A 187 -10.97 -0.20 6.59
N ALA A 188 -10.95 -1.36 5.92
CA ALA A 188 -9.81 -1.76 5.10
C ALA A 188 -10.25 -1.90 3.65
N VAL A 189 -9.46 -1.35 2.72
CA VAL A 189 -9.71 -1.50 1.29
C VAL A 189 -9.00 -2.77 0.82
N ALA A 190 -9.77 -3.73 0.30
CA ALA A 190 -9.25 -4.98 -0.23
C ALA A 190 -9.06 -4.90 -1.75
N GLN A 191 -7.88 -5.28 -2.21
CA GLN A 191 -7.49 -5.26 -3.61
C GLN A 191 -6.95 -6.62 -4.04
N SER A 192 -7.39 -7.12 -5.19
CA SER A 192 -6.78 -8.29 -5.83
C SER A 192 -5.67 -7.86 -6.78
N LEU A 193 -4.74 -8.78 -7.06
CA LEU A 193 -3.76 -8.60 -8.13
C LEU A 193 -4.36 -8.97 -9.49
N ILE A 194 -4.11 -8.16 -10.50
CA ILE A 194 -4.37 -8.45 -11.91
C ILE A 194 -3.02 -8.55 -12.61
N PHE A 195 -2.74 -9.72 -13.18
CA PHE A 195 -1.55 -9.90 -14.00
C PHE A 195 -1.85 -9.49 -15.44
N SER A 196 -0.92 -8.77 -16.06
CA SER A 196 -1.03 -8.37 -17.47
C SER A 196 -1.04 -9.60 -18.39
N GLU A 197 -1.64 -9.48 -19.57
CA GLU A 197 -1.51 -10.50 -20.62
C GLU A 197 -0.01 -10.76 -20.93
N PRO A 198 0.39 -12.01 -21.24
CA PRO A 198 -0.43 -13.17 -21.58
C PRO A 198 -0.78 -14.09 -20.38
N ILE A 199 -0.65 -13.62 -19.15
CA ILE A 199 -0.83 -14.46 -17.96
C ILE A 199 -2.29 -14.91 -17.81
N THR A 200 -2.51 -16.23 -17.74
CA THR A 200 -3.86 -16.78 -17.55
C THR A 200 -4.33 -16.62 -16.11
N LYS A 201 -5.63 -16.81 -15.86
CA LYS A 201 -6.18 -16.78 -14.49
C LYS A 201 -5.59 -17.89 -13.62
N GLU A 202 -5.33 -19.06 -14.18
CA GLU A 202 -4.70 -20.19 -13.47
C GLU A 202 -3.26 -19.84 -13.07
N GLN A 203 -2.47 -19.30 -14.01
CA GLN A 203 -1.11 -18.83 -13.73
C GLN A 203 -1.10 -17.70 -12.70
N SER A 204 -2.08 -16.79 -12.76
CA SER A 204 -2.24 -15.73 -11.76
C SER A 204 -2.43 -16.28 -10.35
N LEU A 205 -3.24 -17.34 -10.19
CA LEU A 205 -3.43 -18.01 -8.90
C LEU A 205 -2.16 -18.72 -8.44
N GLU A 206 -1.38 -19.32 -9.35
CA GLU A 206 -0.08 -19.91 -9.02
C GLU A 206 0.96 -18.86 -8.59
N TYR A 207 0.98 -17.67 -9.23
CA TYR A 207 1.78 -16.55 -8.75
C TYR A 207 1.33 -16.08 -7.37
N CYS A 208 0.02 -16.00 -7.09
CA CYS A 208 -0.47 -15.69 -5.75
C CYS A 208 0.01 -16.71 -4.70
N LYS A 209 0.00 -18.02 -5.02
CA LYS A 209 0.58 -19.06 -4.14
C LYS A 209 2.06 -18.83 -3.88
N SER A 210 2.82 -18.50 -4.92
CA SER A 210 4.25 -18.17 -4.79
C SER A 210 4.48 -16.96 -3.89
N ILE A 211 3.68 -15.90 -4.04
CA ILE A 211 3.73 -14.71 -3.19
C ILE A 211 3.48 -15.09 -1.71
N ILE A 212 2.47 -15.94 -1.43
CA ILE A 212 2.18 -16.43 -0.07
C ILE A 212 3.39 -17.15 0.52
N CYS A 213 4.05 -18.03 -0.26
CA CYS A 213 5.26 -18.73 0.20
C CYS A 213 6.38 -17.75 0.55
N TRP A 214 6.67 -16.79 -0.34
CA TRP A 214 7.71 -15.78 -0.08
C TRP A 214 7.40 -14.91 1.12
N MET A 215 6.18 -14.40 1.23
CA MET A 215 5.77 -13.59 2.38
C MET A 215 5.84 -14.40 3.68
N SER A 216 5.43 -15.67 3.67
CA SER A 216 5.55 -16.56 4.83
C SER A 216 7.00 -16.82 5.24
N LEU A 217 7.92 -16.88 4.27
CA LEU A 217 9.34 -17.07 4.53
C LEU A 217 10.03 -15.78 5.01
N LEU A 218 9.63 -14.63 4.47
CA LEU A 218 10.15 -13.29 4.83
C LEU A 218 9.71 -12.87 6.23
N ASN A 219 8.43 -13.10 6.57
CA ASN A 219 7.79 -12.53 7.76
C ASN A 219 8.57 -12.74 9.08
N PRO A 220 9.15 -13.91 9.37
CA PRO A 220 9.88 -14.13 10.63
C PRO A 220 11.20 -13.37 10.74
N PHE A 221 11.75 -12.85 9.63
CA PHE A 221 13.07 -12.23 9.60
C PHE A 221 13.02 -10.73 9.37
N VAL A 222 11.94 -10.23 8.79
CA VAL A 222 11.75 -8.81 8.51
C VAL A 222 11.37 -8.10 9.81
N GLU A 223 12.16 -7.10 10.19
CA GLU A 223 11.83 -6.18 11.27
C GLU A 223 11.18 -4.92 10.69
N PHE A 224 10.16 -4.41 11.38
CA PHE A 224 9.45 -3.18 11.02
C PHE A 224 9.97 -2.01 11.87
N PRO A 225 10.35 -0.87 11.27
CA PRO A 225 10.86 0.26 12.02
C PRO A 225 9.73 0.93 12.84
N GLU A 226 10.05 1.40 14.05
CA GLU A 226 9.10 2.13 14.92
C GLU A 226 8.62 3.47 14.34
N ASN A 227 9.30 4.02 13.32
CA ASN A 227 8.96 5.30 12.69
C ASN A 227 9.01 5.22 11.16
N TYR A 228 7.97 5.75 10.51
CA TYR A 228 7.78 5.88 9.05
C TYR A 228 8.85 6.70 8.29
N ASN A 229 9.89 7.17 8.98
CA ASN A 229 10.92 8.05 8.44
C ASN A 229 12.33 7.42 8.53
N GLN A 230 12.46 6.11 8.63
CA GLN A 230 13.75 5.40 8.52
C GLN A 230 13.95 4.79 7.12
N ASP A 231 15.20 4.52 6.76
CA ASP A 231 15.54 3.89 5.50
C ASP A 231 15.00 2.44 5.47
N GLY A 232 14.16 2.11 4.48
CA GLY A 232 13.63 0.75 4.26
C GLY A 232 14.66 -0.20 3.66
N ALA A 233 14.25 -1.40 3.25
CA ALA A 233 15.13 -2.48 2.79
C ALA A 233 15.79 -2.24 1.42
N HIS A 234 15.58 -1.07 0.84
CA HIS A 234 16.27 -0.56 -0.33
C HIS A 234 16.02 -1.32 -1.65
N VAL A 235 14.96 -2.14 -1.75
CA VAL A 235 14.69 -2.92 -2.97
C VAL A 235 14.12 -2.05 -4.07
N ARG A 236 14.94 -1.85 -5.10
CA ARG A 236 14.68 -0.92 -6.21
C ARG A 236 14.82 -1.54 -7.59
N ASP A 237 15.49 -2.66 -7.67
CA ASP A 237 15.80 -3.36 -8.89
C ASP A 237 15.82 -4.88 -8.64
N VAL A 238 15.99 -5.65 -9.73
CA VAL A 238 16.02 -7.12 -9.66
C VAL A 238 17.17 -7.61 -8.80
N THR A 239 18.31 -6.92 -8.81
CA THR A 239 19.52 -7.32 -8.07
C THR A 239 19.32 -7.22 -6.56
N THR A 240 18.79 -6.08 -6.09
CA THR A 240 18.48 -5.83 -4.68
C THR A 240 17.36 -6.74 -4.18
N LEU A 241 16.34 -7.00 -5.02
CA LEU A 241 15.32 -8.01 -4.71
C LEU A 241 15.95 -9.41 -4.55
N GLN A 242 16.79 -9.82 -5.52
CA GLN A 242 17.48 -11.11 -5.49
C GLN A 242 18.31 -11.26 -4.21
N GLU A 243 19.02 -10.21 -3.79
CA GLU A 243 19.82 -10.21 -2.57
C GLU A 243 18.98 -10.47 -1.32
N ILE A 244 17.87 -9.75 -1.14
CA ILE A 244 16.95 -9.96 -0.01
C ILE A 244 16.37 -11.37 -0.02
N LEU A 245 15.84 -11.83 -1.15
CA LEU A 245 15.22 -13.16 -1.24
C LEU A 245 16.24 -14.27 -0.98
N ARG A 246 17.48 -14.11 -1.46
CA ARG A 246 18.59 -15.04 -1.22
C ARG A 246 19.00 -15.08 0.26
N HIS A 247 19.14 -13.93 0.91
CA HIS A 247 19.39 -13.87 2.36
C HIS A 247 18.25 -14.50 3.16
N THR A 248 17.01 -14.32 2.72
CA THR A 248 15.82 -14.92 3.34
C THR A 248 15.87 -16.45 3.27
N VAL A 249 16.16 -17.03 2.10
CA VAL A 249 16.33 -18.49 1.95
C VAL A 249 17.46 -18.99 2.85
N LYS A 250 18.63 -18.34 2.83
CA LYS A 250 19.78 -18.74 3.65
C LYS A 250 19.47 -18.64 5.15
N ALA A 251 18.77 -17.60 5.59
CA ALA A 251 18.36 -17.42 6.97
C ALA A 251 17.40 -18.52 7.43
N ALA A 252 16.44 -18.90 6.58
CA ALA A 252 15.52 -20.00 6.81
C ALA A 252 16.25 -21.35 6.92
N LEU A 253 17.29 -21.56 6.11
CA LEU A 253 18.16 -22.74 6.17
C LEU A 253 19.21 -22.69 7.31
N GLY A 254 19.17 -21.68 8.19
CA GLY A 254 19.97 -21.63 9.42
C GLY A 254 21.29 -20.84 9.31
N ASN A 255 21.53 -20.11 8.21
CA ASN A 255 22.71 -19.27 8.07
C ASN A 255 22.64 -18.05 9.02
N SER A 256 23.52 -18.02 10.03
CA SER A 256 23.55 -16.95 11.04
C SER A 256 23.87 -15.58 10.45
N PHE A 257 24.82 -15.50 9.50
CA PHE A 257 25.18 -14.25 8.84
C PHE A 257 23.98 -13.61 8.13
N SER A 258 23.19 -14.41 7.40
CA SER A 258 22.00 -13.90 6.70
C SER A 258 20.90 -13.46 7.67
N ARG A 259 20.75 -14.16 8.80
CA ARG A 259 19.82 -13.72 9.87
C ARG A 259 20.24 -12.39 10.48
N GLU A 260 21.53 -12.19 10.74
CA GLU A 260 22.05 -10.91 11.27
C GLU A 260 21.96 -9.81 10.21
N TRP A 261 22.22 -10.14 8.95
CA TRP A 261 22.07 -9.23 7.83
C TRP A 261 20.63 -8.70 7.73
N LEU A 262 19.61 -9.56 7.81
CA LEU A 262 18.20 -9.16 7.75
C LEU A 262 17.76 -8.30 8.95
N LYS A 263 18.45 -8.40 10.09
CA LYS A 263 18.19 -7.60 11.30
C LYS A 263 18.90 -6.24 11.29
N ASN A 264 19.78 -5.99 10.33
CA ASN A 264 20.40 -4.68 10.22
C ASN A 264 19.33 -3.65 9.87
N LYS A 265 19.38 -2.48 10.53
CA LYS A 265 18.38 -1.41 10.35
C LYS A 265 18.15 -1.01 8.89
N GLN A 266 19.20 -1.03 8.09
CA GLN A 266 19.15 -0.73 6.64
C GLN A 266 18.40 -1.78 5.79
N ASN A 267 18.05 -2.93 6.38
CA ASN A 267 17.32 -4.02 5.75
C ASN A 267 15.94 -4.23 6.40
N HIS A 268 15.56 -3.35 7.34
CA HIS A 268 14.21 -3.32 7.90
C HIS A 268 13.23 -2.94 6.79
N CYS A 269 12.06 -3.57 6.76
CA CYS A 269 11.06 -3.25 5.73
C CYS A 269 9.90 -2.51 6.38
N TYR A 270 9.33 -1.54 5.66
CA TYR A 270 7.98 -1.06 5.99
C TYR A 270 6.92 -2.13 5.71
N CYS A 271 5.74 -1.99 6.29
CA CYS A 271 4.61 -2.87 6.01
C CYS A 271 4.21 -2.88 4.53
N SER A 272 4.22 -1.71 3.90
CA SER A 272 3.99 -1.59 2.45
C SER A 272 5.14 -2.15 1.63
N GLU A 273 6.37 -2.02 2.10
CA GLU A 273 7.56 -2.59 1.45
C GLU A 273 7.58 -4.12 1.54
N PHE A 274 7.17 -4.71 2.67
CA PHE A 274 7.02 -6.15 2.81
C PHE A 274 6.03 -6.72 1.76
N VAL A 275 4.91 -6.03 1.54
CA VAL A 275 3.96 -6.38 0.49
C VAL A 275 4.58 -6.23 -0.90
N PHE A 276 5.32 -5.14 -1.13
CA PHE A 276 6.04 -4.89 -2.38
C PHE A 276 7.07 -5.99 -2.71
N LEU A 277 7.84 -6.44 -1.72
CA LEU A 277 8.78 -7.56 -1.84
C LEU A 277 8.05 -8.85 -2.20
N GLY A 278 6.95 -9.13 -1.49
CA GLY A 278 6.08 -10.26 -1.77
C GLY A 278 5.60 -10.26 -3.21
N ILE A 279 5.02 -9.15 -3.69
CA ILE A 279 4.48 -9.02 -5.05
C ILE A 279 5.57 -9.18 -6.11
N ASN A 280 6.74 -8.55 -5.93
CA ASN A 280 7.83 -8.63 -6.90
C ASN A 280 8.54 -9.98 -6.93
N SER A 281 8.35 -10.83 -5.91
CA SER A 281 8.94 -12.18 -5.84
C SER A 281 8.48 -13.12 -6.97
N VAL A 282 7.49 -12.75 -7.78
CA VAL A 282 7.05 -13.49 -8.97
C VAL A 282 8.13 -13.63 -10.06
N LEU A 283 9.21 -12.84 -9.98
CA LEU A 283 10.43 -13.04 -10.78
C LEU A 283 11.21 -14.30 -10.36
N TYR A 284 10.92 -14.85 -9.18
CA TYR A 284 11.52 -16.05 -8.64
C TYR A 284 10.42 -16.93 -8.03
N PRO A 285 9.56 -17.57 -8.85
CA PRO A 285 8.50 -18.43 -8.34
C PRO A 285 9.01 -19.43 -7.29
N PHE A 286 8.23 -19.66 -6.24
CA PHE A 286 8.58 -20.57 -5.14
C PHE A 286 8.41 -22.05 -5.56
N ASN A 287 9.09 -22.43 -6.63
CA ASN A 287 9.21 -23.77 -7.18
C ASN A 287 10.69 -24.06 -7.51
N ARG A 288 11.02 -25.25 -8.00
CA ARG A 288 12.42 -25.60 -8.27
C ARG A 288 13.06 -24.65 -9.28
N ASN A 289 12.35 -24.29 -10.35
CA ASN A 289 12.89 -23.44 -11.41
C ASN A 289 13.25 -22.04 -10.88
N GLY A 290 12.30 -21.36 -10.23
CA GLY A 290 12.51 -20.02 -9.70
C GLY A 290 13.57 -19.97 -8.59
N LEU A 291 13.59 -20.96 -7.68
CA LEU A 291 14.59 -21.05 -6.62
C LEU A 291 16.00 -21.33 -7.17
N THR A 292 16.15 -22.21 -8.17
CA THR A 292 17.43 -22.44 -8.85
C THR A 292 17.92 -21.16 -9.54
N LYS A 293 17.03 -20.41 -10.21
CA LYS A 293 17.36 -19.12 -10.84
C LYS A 293 17.83 -18.09 -9.80
N LEU A 294 17.14 -18.00 -8.67
CA LEU A 294 17.49 -17.10 -7.56
C LEU A 294 18.88 -17.40 -6.99
N LEU A 295 19.16 -18.69 -6.78
CA LEU A 295 20.35 -19.18 -6.08
C LEU A 295 21.51 -19.55 -7.02
N LYS A 296 21.44 -19.22 -8.30
CA LYS A 296 22.40 -19.65 -9.34
C LYS A 296 23.88 -19.41 -9.01
N ASP A 297 24.16 -18.41 -8.16
CA ASP A 297 25.51 -17.99 -7.76
C ASP A 297 25.96 -18.57 -6.40
N GLU A 298 25.14 -19.40 -5.75
CA GLU A 298 25.45 -20.04 -4.47
C GLU A 298 26.15 -21.40 -4.66
N GLU A 299 26.96 -21.78 -3.68
CA GLU A 299 27.52 -23.13 -3.62
C GLU A 299 26.42 -24.12 -3.21
N ASN A 300 26.34 -25.28 -3.89
CA ASN A 300 25.36 -26.34 -3.60
C ASN A 300 23.89 -25.98 -3.85
N VAL A 301 23.60 -25.23 -4.93
CA VAL A 301 22.25 -24.83 -5.36
C VAL A 301 21.21 -25.95 -5.23
N ASP A 302 21.47 -27.12 -5.81
CA ASP A 302 20.51 -28.24 -5.79
C ASP A 302 20.15 -28.69 -4.37
N SER A 303 21.14 -28.71 -3.45
CA SER A 303 20.88 -29.05 -2.04
C SER A 303 20.02 -27.98 -1.39
N MET A 304 20.37 -26.70 -1.56
CA MET A 304 19.61 -25.60 -0.96
C MET A 304 18.17 -25.56 -1.46
N VAL A 305 17.95 -25.78 -2.77
CA VAL A 305 16.62 -25.84 -3.37
C VAL A 305 15.82 -27.04 -2.82
N ASN A 306 16.45 -28.20 -2.67
CA ASN A 306 15.79 -29.36 -2.05
C ASN A 306 15.42 -29.10 -0.59
N ASP A 307 16.33 -28.48 0.16
CA ASP A 307 16.15 -28.23 1.59
C ASP A 307 15.05 -27.18 1.84
N ILE A 308 14.96 -26.12 1.02
CA ILE A 308 13.91 -25.11 1.18
C ILE A 308 12.52 -25.65 0.79
N LEU A 309 12.42 -26.49 -0.26
CA LEU A 309 11.18 -27.16 -0.62
C LEU A 309 10.80 -28.23 0.41
N ALA A 310 11.77 -28.90 1.03
CA ALA A 310 11.51 -29.79 2.16
C ALA A 310 11.02 -29.01 3.40
N LEU A 311 11.57 -27.82 3.64
CA LEU A 311 11.14 -26.93 4.72
C LEU A 311 9.69 -26.47 4.50
N GLN A 312 9.29 -26.15 3.26
CA GLN A 312 7.89 -25.87 2.90
C GLN A 312 6.98 -27.05 3.22
N LYS A 313 7.36 -28.28 2.86
CA LYS A 313 6.58 -29.48 3.17
C LYS A 313 6.43 -29.69 4.67
N LYS A 314 7.51 -29.50 5.42
CA LYS A 314 7.51 -29.57 6.89
C LYS A 314 6.63 -28.48 7.50
N HIS A 315 6.66 -27.27 6.96
CA HIS A 315 5.80 -26.17 7.40
C HIS A 315 4.31 -26.52 7.28
N ASN A 316 3.92 -27.20 6.20
CA ASN A 316 2.53 -27.59 5.94
C ASN A 316 2.10 -28.88 6.65
N ASP A 317 3.01 -29.58 7.32
CA ASP A 317 2.71 -30.83 8.01
C ASP A 317 2.03 -30.53 9.36
N LEU A 318 0.73 -30.80 9.42
CA LEU A 318 -0.14 -30.60 10.59
C LEU A 318 0.28 -31.44 11.82
N GLN A 319 1.19 -32.41 11.67
CA GLN A 319 1.75 -33.15 12.80
C GLN A 319 2.96 -32.45 13.44
N GLN A 320 3.51 -31.41 12.79
CA GLN A 320 4.60 -30.64 13.38
C GLN A 320 4.04 -29.67 14.43
N PRO A 321 4.59 -29.66 15.66
CA PRO A 321 4.14 -28.75 16.70
C PRO A 321 4.53 -27.29 16.42
N LYS A 322 5.41 -27.06 15.44
CA LYS A 322 5.92 -25.74 15.06
C LYS A 322 6.17 -25.63 13.55
N THR A 323 5.59 -24.62 12.94
CA THR A 323 5.86 -24.14 11.57
C THR A 323 7.00 -23.10 11.59
N ILE A 324 7.56 -22.76 10.41
CA ILE A 324 8.55 -21.66 10.29
C ILE A 324 8.01 -20.36 10.89
N LEU A 325 6.74 -20.03 10.60
CA LEU A 325 6.07 -18.84 11.12
C LEU A 325 5.98 -18.89 12.65
N SER A 326 5.53 -20.01 13.23
CA SER A 326 5.38 -20.12 14.68
C SER A 326 6.70 -20.25 15.47
N ASP A 327 7.75 -20.84 14.88
CA ASP A 327 9.03 -21.07 15.57
C ASP A 327 9.96 -19.87 15.49
N MET A 328 9.87 -19.11 14.39
CA MET A 328 10.78 -18.01 14.09
C MET A 328 10.15 -16.62 14.26
N SER A 329 8.83 -16.52 14.44
CA SER A 329 8.14 -15.25 14.74
C SER A 329 7.76 -15.15 16.22
N ASN A 330 7.84 -13.93 16.75
CA ASN A 330 7.39 -13.59 18.10
C ASN A 330 5.89 -13.19 18.14
N ASN A 331 5.23 -13.07 16.99
CA ASN A 331 3.82 -12.70 16.89
C ASN A 331 2.92 -13.84 17.45
N PRO A 332 2.11 -13.59 18.50
CA PRO A 332 1.25 -14.60 19.12
C PRO A 332 0.15 -15.18 18.22
N VAL A 333 -0.23 -14.47 17.16
CA VAL A 333 -1.22 -14.91 16.16
C VAL A 333 -0.58 -15.90 15.18
N PHE A 334 0.64 -15.66 14.72
CA PHE A 334 1.40 -16.63 13.91
C PHE A 334 1.80 -17.89 14.67
N GLN A 335 1.86 -17.82 16.00
CA GLN A 335 2.00 -19.00 16.85
C GLN A 335 0.71 -19.84 16.94
N LYS A 336 -0.46 -19.27 16.59
CA LYS A 336 -1.79 -19.92 16.71
C LYS A 336 -2.46 -20.24 15.38
N ARG A 337 -2.16 -19.51 14.30
CA ARG A 337 -2.76 -19.70 12.96
C ARG A 337 -1.86 -20.56 12.08
N GLU A 338 -2.47 -21.52 11.38
CA GLU A 338 -1.79 -22.34 10.37
C GLU A 338 -1.97 -21.70 8.98
N ILE A 339 -1.16 -20.69 8.68
CA ILE A 339 -0.99 -20.23 7.30
C ILE A 339 -0.16 -21.30 6.58
N LYS A 340 -0.64 -21.81 5.45
CA LYS A 340 0.11 -22.77 4.65
C LYS A 340 1.01 -22.05 3.64
N MET A 341 2.14 -22.66 3.32
CA MET A 341 2.98 -22.30 2.17
C MET A 341 2.57 -23.19 0.98
N PRO A 342 1.56 -22.81 0.17
CA PRO A 342 0.99 -23.69 -0.85
C PRO A 342 2.02 -24.17 -1.88
N GLU A 343 1.86 -25.41 -2.37
CA GLU A 343 2.68 -25.91 -3.47
C GLU A 343 2.39 -25.09 -4.74
N VAL A 344 3.47 -24.61 -5.37
CA VAL A 344 3.44 -23.82 -6.61
C VAL A 344 3.75 -24.75 -7.77
N ASP A 345 3.00 -24.68 -8.86
CA ASP A 345 3.25 -25.49 -10.06
C ASP A 345 4.73 -25.36 -10.52
N GLU A 346 5.41 -26.50 -10.66
CA GLU A 346 6.80 -26.60 -11.15
C GLU A 346 6.96 -26.07 -12.59
N LYS A 347 5.86 -25.97 -13.34
CA LYS A 347 5.84 -25.39 -14.69
C LYS A 347 5.64 -23.88 -14.70
N LEU A 348 5.38 -23.24 -13.56
CA LEU A 348 5.26 -21.80 -13.48
C LEU A 348 6.63 -21.17 -13.74
N ASN A 349 6.75 -20.48 -14.87
CA ASN A 349 7.96 -19.74 -15.21
C ASN A 349 8.02 -18.41 -14.44
N PRO A 350 9.21 -17.85 -14.24
CA PRO A 350 9.38 -16.44 -13.85
C PRO A 350 8.57 -15.48 -14.73
N LEU A 351 8.01 -14.43 -14.12
CA LEU A 351 7.14 -13.50 -14.85
C LEU A 351 7.87 -12.76 -15.99
N ASP A 352 9.14 -12.44 -15.83
CA ASP A 352 10.02 -11.81 -16.84
C ASP A 352 10.29 -12.70 -18.06
N GLU A 353 10.09 -14.02 -17.94
CA GLU A 353 10.20 -14.95 -19.07
C GLU A 353 8.89 -15.06 -19.86
N MET A 354 7.77 -14.69 -19.24
CA MET A 354 6.44 -14.73 -19.83
C MET A 354 6.05 -13.41 -20.51
N ILE A 355 6.60 -12.30 -20.04
CA ILE A 355 6.41 -10.96 -20.59
C ILE A 355 7.80 -10.36 -20.87
N THR A 356 8.30 -10.55 -22.09
CA THR A 356 9.71 -10.32 -22.44
C THR A 356 10.06 -8.89 -22.86
N ASP A 357 9.07 -8.03 -23.07
CA ASP A 357 9.28 -6.68 -23.63
C ASP A 357 9.59 -5.62 -22.56
N HIS A 358 9.89 -6.05 -21.34
CA HIS A 358 10.08 -5.17 -20.19
C HIS A 358 11.27 -5.59 -19.33
N GLU A 359 11.91 -4.61 -18.71
CA GLU A 359 13.05 -4.80 -17.81
C GLU A 359 12.73 -4.30 -16.40
N GLY A 360 13.36 -4.91 -15.39
CA GLY A 360 13.25 -4.49 -13.99
C GLY A 360 12.14 -5.22 -13.22
N LEU A 361 11.66 -4.57 -12.16
CA LEU A 361 10.64 -5.12 -11.27
C LEU A 361 9.22 -5.03 -11.91
N PRO A 362 8.37 -6.08 -11.81
CA PRO A 362 6.98 -6.02 -12.27
C PRO A 362 6.16 -4.90 -11.64
N LEU A 363 6.44 -4.62 -10.35
CA LEU A 363 5.99 -3.46 -9.61
C LEU A 363 7.20 -2.59 -9.28
N GLN A 364 7.33 -1.45 -9.94
CA GLN A 364 8.49 -0.56 -9.80
C GLN A 364 8.40 0.29 -8.53
N PRO A 365 9.53 0.61 -7.87
CA PRO A 365 9.55 1.62 -6.81
C PRO A 365 9.19 3.00 -7.39
N LEU A 366 8.75 3.92 -6.52
CA LEU A 366 8.38 5.26 -6.96
C LEU A 366 9.53 6.25 -6.80
N LYS A 367 9.69 7.14 -7.78
CA LYS A 367 10.42 8.40 -7.58
C LYS A 367 9.56 9.40 -6.82
N LEU A 368 10.18 10.39 -6.20
CA LEU A 368 9.48 11.48 -5.52
C LEU A 368 8.45 12.16 -6.43
N SER A 369 8.86 12.43 -7.67
CA SER A 369 8.03 13.02 -8.71
C SER A 369 6.75 12.19 -8.95
N GLN A 370 6.88 10.88 -9.06
CA GLN A 370 5.78 9.95 -9.30
C GLN A 370 4.88 9.83 -8.08
N LEU A 371 5.46 9.73 -6.88
CA LEU A 371 4.75 9.72 -5.61
C LEU A 371 3.85 10.96 -5.47
N LEU A 372 4.41 12.15 -5.69
CA LEU A 372 3.64 13.39 -5.62
C LEU A 372 2.55 13.39 -6.70
N ARG A 373 2.88 13.04 -7.95
CA ARG A 373 1.90 13.01 -9.04
C ARG A 373 0.69 12.14 -8.73
N LEU A 374 0.91 10.93 -8.23
CA LEU A 374 -0.16 10.01 -7.80
C LEU A 374 -0.98 10.59 -6.64
N ALA A 375 -0.31 11.16 -5.64
CA ALA A 375 -0.97 11.80 -4.51
C ALA A 375 -1.89 12.96 -4.92
N PHE A 376 -1.49 13.78 -5.90
CA PHE A 376 -2.25 14.96 -6.32
C PHE A 376 -3.34 14.67 -7.35
N SER A 377 -3.15 13.69 -8.24
CA SER A 377 -4.14 13.37 -9.26
C SER A 377 -5.47 12.87 -8.66
N THR A 378 -5.44 12.30 -7.45
CA THR A 378 -6.65 11.82 -6.76
C THR A 378 -7.37 12.89 -5.95
N ILE A 379 -6.76 14.06 -5.73
CA ILE A 379 -7.33 15.13 -4.89
C ILE A 379 -8.04 16.20 -5.75
N LEU A 380 -7.59 16.41 -6.99
CA LEU A 380 -8.15 17.42 -7.89
C LEU A 380 -8.69 16.76 -9.17
N PRO A 381 -9.97 16.37 -9.20
CA PRO A 381 -10.52 15.62 -10.31
C PRO A 381 -10.75 16.56 -11.49
N ARG A 382 -9.77 16.62 -12.39
CA ARG A 382 -9.83 17.43 -13.60
C ARG A 382 -11.00 17.05 -14.52
N LYS A 383 -11.51 15.81 -14.42
CA LYS A 383 -12.72 15.36 -15.16
C LYS A 383 -13.98 16.15 -14.77
N ILE A 384 -14.13 16.54 -13.51
CA ILE A 384 -15.26 17.37 -13.04
C ILE A 384 -15.22 18.76 -13.70
N THR A 385 -14.04 19.25 -14.08
CA THR A 385 -13.91 20.57 -14.75
C THR A 385 -14.42 20.59 -16.20
N ILE A 386 -14.45 19.42 -16.86
CA ILE A 386 -14.98 19.29 -18.23
C ILE A 386 -16.50 19.44 -18.23
N GLU A 387 -17.16 18.95 -17.18
CA GLU A 387 -18.62 19.04 -17.00
C GLU A 387 -19.06 20.42 -16.48
N HIS A 388 -18.11 21.20 -15.92
CA HIS A 388 -18.35 22.54 -15.39
C HIS A 388 -17.30 23.56 -15.92
N PRO A 389 -17.37 23.97 -17.20
CA PRO A 389 -16.35 24.82 -17.82
C PRO A 389 -16.21 26.21 -17.17
N HIS A 390 -17.24 26.69 -16.46
CA HIS A 390 -17.22 27.96 -15.74
C HIS A 390 -16.34 27.96 -14.47
N ILE A 391 -15.93 26.78 -13.97
CA ILE A 391 -15.00 26.66 -12.82
C ILE A 391 -13.61 26.16 -13.22
N TYR A 392 -13.38 25.88 -14.52
CA TYR A 392 -12.12 25.36 -15.05
C TYR A 392 -10.92 26.21 -14.62
N HIS A 393 -10.97 27.51 -14.92
CA HIS A 393 -9.86 28.41 -14.66
C HIS A 393 -9.54 28.52 -13.16
N LYS A 394 -10.57 28.49 -12.31
CA LYS A 394 -10.41 28.55 -10.86
C LYS A 394 -9.71 27.30 -10.32
N ILE A 395 -10.17 26.11 -10.71
CA ILE A 395 -9.54 24.84 -10.32
C ILE A 395 -8.10 24.76 -10.85
N PHE A 396 -7.87 25.19 -12.09
CA PHE A 396 -6.53 25.27 -12.68
C PHE A 396 -5.60 26.16 -11.86
N GLU A 397 -6.01 27.40 -11.54
CA GLU A 397 -5.20 28.33 -10.75
C GLU A 397 -4.84 27.75 -9.37
N ILE A 398 -5.81 27.10 -8.71
CA ILE A 398 -5.61 26.45 -7.43
C ILE A 398 -4.63 25.30 -7.54
N GLU A 399 -4.79 24.44 -8.54
CA GLU A 399 -3.89 23.31 -8.76
C GLU A 399 -2.45 23.79 -8.94
N VAL A 400 -2.25 24.84 -9.74
CA VAL A 400 -0.94 25.44 -9.94
C VAL A 400 -0.36 26.01 -8.63
N LYS A 401 -1.17 26.74 -7.84
CA LYS A 401 -0.74 27.27 -6.53
C LYS A 401 -0.40 26.16 -5.55
N MET A 402 -1.18 25.07 -5.54
CA MET A 402 -0.93 23.90 -4.71
C MET A 402 0.38 23.24 -5.12
N TRP A 403 0.62 23.01 -6.42
CA TRP A 403 1.90 22.46 -6.90
C TRP A 403 3.08 23.32 -6.46
N ILE A 404 3.01 24.64 -6.62
CA ILE A 404 4.04 25.57 -6.13
C ILE A 404 4.36 25.32 -4.65
N LYS A 405 3.33 25.14 -3.82
CA LYS A 405 3.46 24.90 -2.37
C LYS A 405 4.03 23.53 -2.06
N VAL A 406 3.54 22.49 -2.72
CA VAL A 406 4.02 21.12 -2.57
C VAL A 406 5.49 21.04 -2.92
N ILE A 407 5.89 21.64 -4.04
CA ILE A 407 7.29 21.68 -4.46
C ILE A 407 8.15 22.34 -3.37
N GLU A 408 7.72 23.48 -2.82
CA GLU A 408 8.44 24.12 -1.69
C GLU A 408 8.62 23.23 -0.48
N LEU A 409 7.55 22.53 -0.11
CA LEU A 409 7.52 21.71 1.08
C LEU A 409 8.31 20.42 0.86
N THR A 410 8.08 19.77 -0.27
CA THR A 410 8.67 18.49 -0.60
C THR A 410 10.20 18.58 -0.61
N PHE A 411 10.77 19.62 -1.21
CA PHE A 411 12.22 19.80 -1.21
C PHE A 411 12.81 20.25 0.12
N LYS A 412 11.99 20.81 1.03
CA LYS A 412 12.39 21.13 2.41
C LYS A 412 12.27 19.95 3.37
N THR A 413 11.34 19.02 3.13
CA THR A 413 10.99 17.94 4.09
C THR A 413 11.35 16.53 3.63
N PHE A 414 11.46 16.26 2.32
CA PHE A 414 11.93 14.97 1.78
C PHE A 414 13.44 14.96 1.53
N ALA A 415 14.17 15.85 2.19
CA ALA A 415 15.53 15.54 2.60
C ALA A 415 15.53 14.11 3.17
N PRO A 416 16.28 13.15 2.61
CA PRO A 416 16.31 11.80 3.15
C PRO A 416 16.59 11.89 4.65
N PRO A 417 15.88 11.11 5.48
CA PRO A 417 16.06 11.17 6.92
C PRO A 417 17.55 11.01 7.21
N LEU A 418 18.13 11.99 7.91
CA LEU A 418 19.51 11.97 8.35
C LEU A 418 19.75 10.65 9.10
N SER A 419 20.45 9.70 8.48
CA SER A 419 20.95 8.54 9.20
C SER A 419 21.98 9.05 10.18
N THR A 420 21.53 9.26 11.41
CA THR A 420 22.43 9.56 12.52
C THR A 420 23.07 8.24 12.90
N ASN A 421 24.26 8.00 12.33
CA ASN A 421 25.27 6.99 12.65
C ASN A 421 25.45 5.88 11.61
N SER A 422 26.45 6.02 10.74
CA SER A 422 27.48 4.97 10.64
C SER A 422 28.80 5.57 10.11
N LYS A 423 29.91 5.14 10.70
CA LYS A 423 31.28 5.56 10.33
C LYS A 423 31.81 4.89 9.05
N ALA A 424 30.93 4.30 8.23
CA ALA A 424 31.31 3.72 6.95
C ALA A 424 30.05 3.55 6.07
N SER A 425 29.64 4.63 5.40
CA SER A 425 28.69 4.57 4.28
C SER A 425 29.10 5.62 3.25
N PRO A 426 28.79 5.46 1.95
CA PRO A 426 29.04 6.49 0.95
C PRO A 426 28.42 7.78 1.46
N ARG A 427 29.20 8.87 1.48
CA ARG A 427 28.70 10.18 1.90
C ARG A 427 27.46 10.49 1.07
N LEU A 428 26.28 10.43 1.69
CA LEU A 428 25.14 11.18 1.18
C LEU A 428 25.61 12.63 0.98
N PRO A 429 25.18 13.29 -0.10
CA PRO A 429 25.53 14.69 -0.33
C PRO A 429 25.14 15.50 0.89
N ASP A 430 25.92 16.54 1.20
CA ASP A 430 25.53 17.49 2.23
C ASP A 430 24.16 18.05 1.85
N LEU A 431 23.18 17.94 2.74
CA LEU A 431 21.81 18.32 2.46
C LEU A 431 21.73 19.81 2.09
N SER A 432 22.62 20.64 2.65
CA SER A 432 22.74 22.05 2.24
C SER A 432 23.16 22.19 0.78
N ASP A 433 24.14 21.42 0.32
CA ASP A 433 24.62 21.45 -1.07
C ASP A 433 23.54 20.96 -2.03
N LEU A 434 22.75 19.98 -1.61
CA LEU A 434 21.65 19.42 -2.39
C LEU A 434 20.50 20.42 -2.53
N ILE A 435 20.10 21.05 -1.42
CA ILE A 435 19.10 22.11 -1.41
C ILE A 435 19.56 23.29 -2.28
N GLU A 436 20.84 23.68 -2.20
CA GLU A 436 21.42 24.73 -3.04
C GLU A 436 21.37 24.39 -4.54
N LYS A 437 21.62 23.13 -4.92
CA LYS A 437 21.51 22.68 -6.32
C LYS A 437 20.08 22.65 -6.85
N ILE A 438 19.11 22.29 -6.00
CA ILE A 438 17.70 22.14 -6.40
C ILE A 438 16.96 23.47 -6.44
N ASN A 439 17.28 24.39 -5.51
CA ASN A 439 16.60 25.67 -5.35
C ASN A 439 16.41 26.46 -6.66
N PRO A 440 17.41 26.58 -7.56
CA PRO A 440 17.22 27.25 -8.85
C PRO A 440 16.14 26.62 -9.73
N TYR A 441 16.07 25.28 -9.77
CA TYR A 441 15.06 24.55 -10.56
C TYR A 441 13.67 24.71 -9.95
N VAL A 442 13.58 24.71 -8.63
CA VAL A 442 12.34 24.96 -7.90
C VAL A 442 11.84 26.38 -8.15
N GLU A 443 12.70 27.40 -8.04
CA GLU A 443 12.31 28.79 -8.33
C GLU A 443 11.95 29.00 -9.81
N GLN A 444 12.66 28.33 -10.74
CA GLN A 444 12.31 28.34 -12.15
C GLN A 444 10.91 27.72 -12.37
N LEU A 445 10.65 26.55 -11.81
CA LEU A 445 9.36 25.87 -11.91
C LEU A 445 8.23 26.73 -11.34
N LYS A 446 8.42 27.35 -10.17
CA LYS A 446 7.45 28.29 -9.61
C LYS A 446 7.17 29.46 -10.53
N THR A 447 8.20 30.02 -11.16
CA THR A 447 8.06 31.13 -12.10
C THR A 447 7.28 30.69 -13.33
N THR A 448 7.60 29.52 -13.90
CA THR A 448 6.85 28.94 -15.03
C THR A 448 5.39 28.69 -14.66
N LEU A 449 5.13 28.14 -13.48
CA LEU A 449 3.78 27.89 -12.96
C LEU A 449 3.00 29.20 -12.76
N LYS A 450 3.61 30.24 -12.18
CA LYS A 450 3.00 31.57 -12.05
C LYS A 450 2.63 32.16 -13.42
N ASN A 451 3.55 32.10 -14.39
CA ASN A 451 3.30 32.59 -15.74
C ASN A 451 2.17 31.81 -16.43
N LEU A 452 2.01 30.51 -16.12
CA LEU A 452 0.94 29.66 -16.64
C LEU A 452 -0.44 30.11 -16.12
N ILE A 453 -0.53 30.59 -14.87
CA ILE A 453 -1.76 31.17 -14.30
C ILE A 453 -2.16 32.46 -15.04
N GLU A 454 -1.17 33.27 -15.42
CA GLU A 454 -1.40 34.57 -16.09
C GLU A 454 -1.86 34.42 -17.55
N GLN A 455 -1.75 33.21 -18.12
CA GLN A 455 -2.19 32.89 -19.47
C GLN A 455 -3.67 32.51 -19.48
N SER A 456 -4.51 33.31 -20.14
CA SER A 456 -5.97 33.12 -20.15
C SER A 456 -6.45 31.82 -20.80
N ASN A 457 -5.59 31.13 -21.55
CA ASN A 457 -5.92 29.91 -22.31
C ASN A 457 -5.11 28.69 -21.87
N ALA A 458 -4.43 28.74 -20.72
CA ALA A 458 -3.62 27.63 -20.24
C ALA A 458 -4.48 26.39 -19.94
N THR A 459 -3.91 25.22 -20.22
CA THR A 459 -4.59 23.93 -20.09
C THR A 459 -3.92 23.01 -19.07
N PHE A 460 -4.69 22.08 -18.49
CA PHE A 460 -4.14 21.02 -17.62
C PHE A 460 -3.06 20.18 -18.33
N GLU A 461 -3.15 19.98 -19.64
CA GLU A 461 -2.12 19.29 -20.42
C GLU A 461 -0.80 20.05 -20.44
N GLU A 462 -0.84 21.39 -20.59
CA GLU A 462 0.36 22.23 -20.51
C GLU A 462 0.93 22.27 -19.10
N LEU A 463 0.08 22.31 -18.07
CA LEU A 463 0.49 22.18 -16.68
C LEU A 463 1.23 20.84 -16.44
N ASP A 464 0.66 19.73 -16.92
CA ASP A 464 1.27 18.42 -16.79
C ASP A 464 2.61 18.36 -17.49
N LYS A 465 2.69 18.85 -18.72
CA LYS A 465 3.94 18.86 -19.47
C LYS A 465 5.02 19.70 -18.78
N THR A 466 4.66 20.84 -18.20
CA THR A 466 5.58 21.70 -17.43
C THR A 466 6.08 20.97 -16.18
N LEU A 467 5.17 20.41 -15.38
CA LEU A 467 5.51 19.66 -14.18
C LEU A 467 6.34 18.41 -14.50
N ASP A 468 5.97 17.63 -15.54
CA ASP A 468 6.73 16.45 -16.01
C ASP A 468 8.15 16.82 -16.41
N THR A 469 8.31 17.90 -17.16
CA THR A 469 9.62 18.36 -17.62
C THR A 469 10.48 18.76 -16.42
N ALA A 470 9.92 19.51 -15.48
CA ALA A 470 10.66 19.95 -14.32
C ALA A 470 11.01 18.80 -13.37
N PHE A 471 10.07 17.89 -13.12
CA PHE A 471 10.33 16.69 -12.33
C PHE A 471 11.35 15.76 -13.00
N LYS A 472 11.33 15.59 -14.32
CA LYS A 472 12.38 14.85 -15.04
C LYS A 472 13.75 15.51 -14.87
N ASN A 473 13.83 16.84 -14.92
CA ASN A 473 15.08 17.56 -14.70
C ASN A 473 15.59 17.38 -13.27
N ILE A 474 14.69 17.44 -12.30
CA ILE A 474 14.97 17.19 -10.89
C ILE A 474 15.45 15.74 -10.69
N ASP A 475 14.71 14.74 -11.18
CA ASP A 475 15.09 13.32 -11.11
C ASP A 475 16.44 13.07 -11.79
N ASN A 476 16.78 13.81 -12.85
CA ASN A 476 18.08 13.74 -13.50
C ASN A 476 19.23 14.30 -12.65
N LEU A 477 18.98 15.28 -11.76
CA LEU A 477 19.98 15.77 -10.80
C LEU A 477 20.36 14.69 -9.78
N PHE A 478 19.41 13.81 -9.46
CA PHE A 478 19.58 12.73 -8.50
C PHE A 478 19.88 11.37 -9.14
N LYS A 479 20.20 11.35 -10.45
CA LYS A 479 20.50 10.09 -11.16
C LYS A 479 21.61 9.26 -10.49
N ASP A 480 22.53 9.95 -9.80
CA ASP A 480 23.65 9.33 -9.09
C ASP A 480 23.39 9.19 -7.57
N GLU A 481 22.25 9.68 -7.05
CA GLU A 481 21.98 9.80 -5.60
C GLU A 481 20.90 8.83 -5.07
N ASP A 482 20.45 7.86 -5.86
CA ASP A 482 19.67 6.70 -5.38
C ASP A 482 18.35 7.03 -4.63
N LEU A 483 17.74 8.20 -4.89
CA LEU A 483 16.51 8.64 -4.20
C LEU A 483 15.25 7.97 -4.75
N TYR A 484 14.97 6.75 -4.30
CA TYR A 484 13.70 6.04 -4.49
C TYR A 484 12.89 6.02 -3.19
N TYR A 485 11.57 6.15 -3.32
CA TYR A 485 10.63 6.18 -2.21
C TYR A 485 9.79 4.90 -2.22
N TYR A 486 9.71 4.23 -1.07
CA TYR A 486 8.85 3.08 -0.89
C TYR A 486 7.41 3.55 -0.81
N ALA A 487 6.56 2.95 -1.64
CA ALA A 487 5.15 3.29 -1.76
C ALA A 487 4.47 3.27 -0.38
N PRO A 488 3.95 4.41 0.11
CA PRO A 488 3.08 4.42 1.28
C PRO A 488 1.86 3.51 1.04
N PRO A 489 1.21 3.01 2.11
CA PRO A 489 -0.01 2.20 2.01
C PRO A 489 -1.06 2.74 1.03
N ARG A 490 -1.24 4.07 1.01
CA ARG A 490 -2.15 4.75 0.07
C ARG A 490 -1.85 4.46 -1.40
N ILE A 491 -0.59 4.39 -1.79
CA ILE A 491 -0.19 4.24 -3.19
C ILE A 491 -0.68 2.92 -3.78
N PHE A 492 -0.73 1.84 -2.99
CA PHE A 492 -1.38 0.60 -3.43
C PHE A 492 -2.85 0.81 -3.79
N ILE A 493 -3.53 1.64 -3.02
CA ILE A 493 -4.90 2.00 -3.33
C ILE A 493 -4.94 2.78 -4.63
N ASP A 494 -4.16 3.84 -4.77
CA ASP A 494 -4.14 4.66 -5.99
C ASP A 494 -3.79 3.84 -7.25
N TRP A 495 -2.88 2.86 -7.16
CA TRP A 495 -2.60 1.91 -8.25
C TRP A 495 -3.79 1.02 -8.63
N GLY A 496 -4.68 0.70 -7.69
CA GLY A 496 -5.89 -0.07 -8.00
C GLY A 496 -7.11 0.75 -8.37
N GLN A 497 -6.95 2.07 -8.38
CA GLN A 497 -7.98 3.05 -8.70
C GLN A 497 -7.85 3.57 -10.14
N GLU A 498 -7.29 2.79 -11.08
CA GLU A 498 -7.19 3.15 -12.51
C GLU A 498 -8.58 3.44 -13.14
N GLY A 499 -9.10 4.63 -12.87
CA GLY A 499 -10.08 5.35 -13.67
C GLY A 499 -9.35 6.18 -14.71
N SER A 500 -10.07 6.60 -15.75
CA SER A 500 -9.63 7.13 -17.07
C SER A 500 -8.60 8.28 -17.17
N ASP A 501 -7.82 8.60 -16.13
CA ASP A 501 -6.69 9.53 -16.23
C ASP A 501 -5.52 8.84 -16.91
N LYS A 502 -5.31 9.20 -18.18
CA LYS A 502 -4.17 8.76 -19.00
C LYS A 502 -2.87 9.47 -18.58
N ASN A 503 -2.65 9.68 -17.28
CA ASN A 503 -1.45 10.36 -16.81
C ASN A 503 -0.24 9.45 -16.97
N THR A 504 0.68 9.89 -17.83
CA THR A 504 1.90 9.22 -18.32
C THR A 504 3.01 9.03 -17.27
N LEU A 505 2.68 9.12 -15.98
CA LEU A 505 3.65 9.04 -14.88
C LEU A 505 3.36 7.98 -13.82
N VAL A 506 2.26 7.21 -13.94
CA VAL A 506 2.21 5.89 -13.30
C VAL A 506 3.41 5.12 -13.88
N PRO A 507 4.35 4.59 -13.07
CA PRO A 507 5.40 3.75 -13.63
C PRO A 507 4.74 2.68 -14.49
N ASP A 508 5.36 2.33 -15.63
CA ASP A 508 4.96 1.15 -16.41
C ASP A 508 5.15 -0.08 -15.52
N THR A 509 4.15 -0.35 -14.68
CA THR A 509 3.98 -1.62 -13.98
C THR A 509 3.57 -2.59 -15.06
N TRP A 510 4.59 -3.18 -15.68
CA TRP A 510 4.41 -3.93 -16.91
C TRP A 510 3.73 -5.28 -16.66
N GLY A 511 3.80 -5.78 -15.42
CA GLY A 511 3.31 -7.13 -15.08
C GLY A 511 2.08 -7.19 -14.19
N ILE A 512 1.86 -6.21 -13.30
CA ILE A 512 0.89 -6.33 -12.19
C ILE A 512 0.13 -5.04 -11.97
N LYS A 513 -1.20 -5.14 -11.95
CA LYS A 513 -2.14 -4.09 -11.56
C LYS A 513 -2.92 -4.51 -10.32
N PHE A 514 -3.61 -3.57 -9.72
CA PHE A 514 -4.49 -3.81 -8.59
C PHE A 514 -5.94 -3.59 -9.01
N LYS A 515 -6.86 -4.30 -8.36
CA LYS A 515 -8.29 -4.07 -8.52
C LYS A 515 -8.97 -4.09 -7.17
N THR A 516 -9.62 -2.99 -6.84
CA THR A 516 -10.45 -2.89 -5.64
C THR A 516 -11.60 -3.88 -5.72
N GLN A 517 -11.69 -4.76 -4.73
CA GLN A 517 -12.75 -5.76 -4.59
C GLN A 517 -13.87 -5.26 -3.67
N GLY A 518 -13.52 -4.43 -2.69
CA GLY A 518 -14.46 -3.82 -1.77
C GLY A 518 -13.80 -3.39 -0.48
N VAL A 519 -14.61 -2.91 0.46
CA VAL A 519 -14.17 -2.54 1.79
C VAL A 519 -14.53 -3.63 2.80
N LEU A 520 -13.55 -4.08 3.57
CA LEU A 520 -13.75 -5.03 4.66
C LEU A 520 -14.35 -4.29 5.86
N ILE A 521 -15.52 -4.74 6.32
CA ILE A 521 -16.23 -4.21 7.49
C ILE A 521 -16.72 -5.34 8.39
N TYR A 522 -16.87 -5.08 9.69
CA TYR A 522 -17.43 -6.06 10.61
C TYR A 522 -18.85 -6.49 10.20
N LYS A 523 -19.12 -7.79 10.17
CA LYS A 523 -20.43 -8.31 9.78
C LYS A 523 -21.56 -7.87 10.72
N GLY A 524 -21.27 -7.68 12.00
CA GLY A 524 -22.26 -7.17 12.95
C GLY A 524 -22.68 -5.71 12.74
N VAL A 525 -22.03 -4.96 11.83
CA VAL A 525 -22.50 -3.62 11.43
C VAL A 525 -23.29 -3.63 10.13
N ILE A 526 -23.47 -4.77 9.45
CA ILE A 526 -24.21 -4.85 8.20
C ILE A 526 -25.72 -4.95 8.48
N LYS A 527 -26.52 -4.10 7.84
CA LYS A 527 -27.99 -4.24 7.76
C LYS A 527 -28.31 -5.36 6.78
N HIS A 528 -29.26 -6.21 7.14
CA HIS A 528 -29.72 -7.26 6.23
C HIS A 528 -30.65 -6.67 5.18
N GLN A 529 -30.37 -6.94 3.91
CA GLN A 529 -31.38 -6.85 2.86
C GLN A 529 -32.30 -8.08 3.01
N ILE A 530 -33.57 -7.81 3.35
CA ILE A 530 -34.63 -8.84 3.47
C ILE A 530 -35.00 -9.36 2.08
#